data_AF-A0A4Y2EU21-F1
#
_entry.id   AF-A0A4Y2EU21-F1
#
_cell.length_a   1.000
_cell.length_b   1.000
_cell.length_c   1.000
_cell.angle_alpha   90.00
_cell.angle_beta   90.00
_cell.angle_gamma   90.00
#
_symmetry.space_group_name_H-M   'P 1'
#
loop_
_entity.id
_entity.type
_entity.pdbx_description
1 polymer ?
#
loop_
_entity_poly.entity_id
_entity_poly.type
_entity_poly.pdbx_seq_one_letter_code
_entity_poly.pdbx_strand_id
1 'polypeptide(L)'
;MKVFIGILILSGYNTVPEKKRFGENASDLRNDLVYNAMRRDQFVQIMKYMHCADNTKINPNDKLFKLRPLLEKLKKFIENWKAEQCLDYDECMIAYFGRHSCKQFIRGKPIRFGYKV
;
A
#
# COMPACT_ATOMS: atom_id res chain seq x y z
N MET A 1 5.03 -4.52 -13.78
CA MET A 1 4.50 -4.63 -12.40
C MET A 1 5.49 -5.12 -11.35
N LYS A 2 6.31 -6.14 -11.60
CA LYS A 2 7.28 -6.64 -10.59
C LYS A 2 8.25 -5.55 -10.09
N VAL A 3 8.83 -4.77 -11.01
CA VAL A 3 9.73 -3.65 -10.69
C VAL A 3 9.03 -2.60 -9.81
N PHE A 4 7.79 -2.23 -10.16
CA PHE A 4 7.00 -1.28 -9.37
C PHE A 4 6.79 -1.76 -7.92
N ILE A 5 6.43 -3.03 -7.73
CA ILE A 5 6.28 -3.63 -6.39
C ILE A 5 7.64 -3.64 -5.66
N GLY A 6 8.73 -3.96 -6.37
CA GLY A 6 10.08 -3.90 -5.81
C GLY A 6 10.46 -2.50 -5.31
N ILE A 7 10.11 -1.45 -6.07
CA ILE A 7 10.31 -0.06 -5.66
C ILE A 7 9.45 0.27 -4.42
N LEU A 8 8.21 -0.22 -4.34
CA LEU A 8 7.37 -0.05 -3.15
C LEU A 8 7.96 -0.73 -1.90
N ILE A 9 8.53 -1.92 -2.04
CA ILE A 9 9.22 -2.62 -0.94
C ILE A 9 10.46 -1.83 -0.52
N LEU A 10 11.27 -1.38 -1.49
CA LEU A 10 12.45 -0.55 -1.23
C LEU A 10 12.07 0.76 -0.52
N SER A 11 10.92 1.35 -0.85
CA SER A 11 10.45 2.60 -0.23
C SER A 11 10.18 2.49 1.28
N GLY A 12 9.96 1.29 1.79
CA GLY A 12 9.83 1.04 3.22
C GLY A 12 11.15 1.14 3.97
N TYR A 13 12.26 0.82 3.29
CA TYR A 13 13.62 0.91 3.85
C TYR A 13 14.27 2.26 3.55
N ASN A 14 14.17 2.73 2.31
CA ASN A 14 14.71 4.00 1.85
C ASN A 14 13.57 4.99 1.57
N THR A 15 13.23 5.79 2.58
CA THR A 15 12.15 6.76 2.53
C THR A 15 12.63 8.07 1.92
N VAL A 16 11.93 8.55 0.89
CA VAL A 16 12.11 9.90 0.34
C VAL A 16 10.99 10.84 0.82
N PRO A 17 11.20 12.17 0.83
CA PRO A 17 10.21 13.13 1.33
C PRO A 17 8.84 13.06 0.64
N GLU A 18 8.80 12.69 -0.65
CA GLU A 18 7.55 12.56 -1.40
C GLU A 18 7.64 11.38 -2.38
N LYS A 19 6.56 10.59 -2.47
CA LYS A 19 6.50 9.42 -3.38
C LYS A 19 6.79 9.73 -4.84
N LYS A 20 6.55 10.96 -5.30
CA LYS A 20 6.84 11.39 -6.68
C LYS A 20 8.33 11.66 -6.92
N ARG A 21 9.15 11.70 -5.86
CA ARG A 21 10.60 11.88 -5.94
C ARG A 21 11.34 10.55 -6.10
N PHE A 22 10.64 9.41 -6.02
CA PHE A 22 11.22 8.14 -6.43
C PHE A 22 11.61 8.19 -7.92
N GLY A 23 12.87 7.89 -8.22
CA GLY A 23 13.42 7.96 -9.57
C GLY A 23 13.72 9.39 -10.04
N GLU A 24 13.84 10.36 -9.13
CA GLU A 24 14.32 11.71 -9.44
C GLU A 24 15.82 11.70 -9.75
N ASN A 25 16.26 12.62 -10.63
CA ASN A 25 17.66 12.75 -11.05
C ASN A 25 18.42 13.85 -10.29
N ALA A 26 17.83 14.39 -9.22
CA ALA A 26 18.50 15.35 -8.36
C ALA A 26 19.59 14.64 -7.55
N SER A 27 20.76 15.26 -7.38
CA SER A 27 21.93 14.62 -6.78
C SER A 27 21.73 14.15 -5.33
N ASP A 28 20.82 14.78 -4.60
CA ASP A 28 20.47 14.50 -3.21
C ASP A 28 19.37 13.42 -3.06
N LEU A 29 18.63 13.12 -4.12
CA LEU A 29 17.48 12.22 -4.12
C LEU A 29 17.63 11.02 -5.05
N ARG A 30 18.64 11.05 -5.92
CA ARG A 30 18.87 10.01 -6.92
C ARG A 30 19.29 8.72 -6.25
N ASN A 31 18.40 7.72 -6.36
CA ASN A 31 18.72 6.34 -6.07
C ASN A 31 18.98 5.60 -7.38
N ASP A 32 20.22 5.20 -7.64
CA ASP A 32 20.60 4.55 -8.91
C ASP A 32 19.83 3.25 -9.16
N LEU A 33 19.49 2.49 -8.12
CA LEU A 33 18.69 1.27 -8.28
C LEU A 33 17.28 1.59 -8.81
N VAL A 34 16.63 2.62 -8.26
CA VAL A 34 15.27 3.02 -8.68
C VAL A 34 15.31 3.70 -10.05
N TYR A 35 16.26 4.63 -10.24
CA TYR A 35 16.41 5.42 -11.47
C TYR A 35 16.66 4.53 -12.68
N ASN A 36 17.55 3.54 -12.56
CA ASN A 36 17.86 2.61 -13.63
C ASN A 36 16.75 1.57 -13.86
N ALA A 37 15.94 1.27 -12.84
CA ALA A 37 14.90 0.25 -12.94
C ALA A 37 13.58 0.75 -13.56
N MET A 38 13.17 1.99 -13.30
CA MET A 38 11.91 2.54 -13.81
C MET A 38 11.96 4.05 -13.96
N ARG A 39 11.47 4.58 -15.09
CA ARG A 39 11.30 6.02 -15.28
C ARG A 39 10.27 6.57 -14.29
N ARG A 40 10.56 7.73 -13.69
CA ARG A 40 9.68 8.44 -12.76
C ARG A 40 8.24 8.56 -13.26
N ASP A 41 8.07 9.00 -14.51
CA ASP A 41 6.73 9.23 -15.08
C ASP A 41 5.92 7.93 -15.18
N GLN A 42 6.58 6.81 -15.51
CA GLN A 42 5.95 5.50 -15.50
C GLN A 42 5.53 5.09 -14.09
N PHE A 43 6.39 5.30 -13.09
CA PHE A 43 6.04 5.02 -11.70
C PHE A 43 4.81 5.81 -11.25
N VAL A 44 4.78 7.12 -11.52
CA VAL A 44 3.65 8.00 -11.21
C VAL A 44 2.38 7.59 -11.95
N GLN A 45 2.50 7.20 -13.22
CA GLN A 45 1.37 6.71 -14.02
C GLN A 45 0.80 5.42 -13.43
N ILE A 46 1.65 4.44 -13.09
CA ILE A 46 1.21 3.19 -12.47
C ILE A 46 0.53 3.49 -11.13
N MET A 47 1.12 4.34 -10.27
CA MET A 47 0.50 4.76 -9.01
C MET A 47 -0.90 5.34 -9.21
N LYS A 48 -1.11 6.13 -10.27
CA LYS A 48 -2.39 6.82 -10.54
C LYS A 48 -3.47 5.88 -11.06
N TYR A 49 -3.11 4.91 -11.91
CA TYR A 49 -4.05 4.04 -12.62
C TYR A 49 -4.10 2.61 -12.08
N MET A 50 -3.48 2.35 -10.92
CA MET A 50 -3.51 1.01 -10.32
C MET A 50 -4.93 0.67 -9.84
N HIS A 51 -5.48 -0.41 -10.38
CA HIS A 51 -6.77 -0.96 -10.00
C HIS A 51 -6.63 -2.45 -9.66
N CYS A 52 -7.27 -2.87 -8.57
CA CYS A 52 -7.23 -4.27 -8.11
C CYS A 52 -8.52 -5.04 -8.38
N ALA A 53 -9.58 -4.37 -8.84
CA ALA A 53 -10.88 -4.97 -9.13
C ALA A 53 -11.47 -4.43 -10.44
N ASP A 54 -12.35 -5.21 -11.04
CA ASP A 54 -13.14 -4.82 -12.20
C ASP A 54 -14.30 -3.91 -11.76
N ASN A 55 -14.27 -2.65 -12.19
CA ASN A 55 -15.28 -1.65 -11.83
C ASN A 55 -16.66 -1.95 -12.44
N THR A 56 -16.76 -2.83 -13.44
CA THR A 56 -18.05 -3.21 -14.03
C THR A 56 -18.89 -4.10 -13.11
N LYS A 57 -18.24 -4.77 -12.14
CA LYS A 57 -18.89 -5.73 -11.21
C LYS A 57 -19.11 -5.14 -9.82
N ILE A 58 -19.24 -3.82 -9.73
CA ILE A 58 -19.26 -3.12 -8.45
C ILE A 58 -20.40 -3.62 -7.56
N ASN A 59 -20.06 -4.04 -6.34
CA ASN A 59 -21.04 -4.36 -5.30
C ASN A 59 -21.19 -3.16 -4.37
N PRO A 60 -22.34 -2.45 -4.37
CA PRO A 60 -22.54 -1.27 -3.53
C PRO A 60 -22.55 -1.58 -2.02
N ASN A 61 -22.83 -2.83 -1.63
CA ASN A 61 -22.86 -3.24 -0.23
C ASN A 61 -21.46 -3.53 0.32
N ASP A 62 -20.47 -3.81 -0.53
CA ASP A 62 -19.09 -4.07 -0.13
C ASP A 62 -18.23 -2.81 -0.26
N LYS A 63 -18.04 -2.09 0.85
CA LYS A 63 -17.21 -0.88 0.91
C LYS A 63 -15.74 -1.12 0.55
N LEU A 64 -15.25 -2.37 0.62
CA LEU A 64 -13.87 -2.76 0.29
C LEU A 64 -13.78 -3.51 -1.05
N PHE A 65 -14.84 -3.51 -1.86
CA PHE A 65 -14.92 -4.23 -3.14
C PHE A 65 -13.67 -4.03 -4.01
N LYS A 66 -13.17 -2.80 -4.11
CA LYS A 66 -12.00 -2.46 -4.95
C LYS A 66 -10.71 -3.14 -4.51
N LEU A 67 -10.60 -3.52 -3.24
CA LEU A 67 -9.45 -4.21 -2.66
C LEU A 67 -9.67 -5.70 -2.49
N ARG A 68 -10.93 -6.18 -2.55
CA ARG A 68 -11.29 -7.59 -2.32
C ARG A 68 -10.42 -8.57 -3.11
N PRO A 69 -10.19 -8.42 -4.43
CA PRO A 69 -9.39 -9.40 -5.17
C PRO A 69 -7.92 -9.43 -4.75
N LEU A 70 -7.39 -8.31 -4.23
CA LEU A 70 -6.05 -8.26 -3.66
C LEU A 70 -6.03 -8.96 -2.30
N LEU A 71 -6.99 -8.67 -1.42
CA LEU A 71 -7.08 -9.29 -0.10
C LEU A 71 -7.22 -10.82 -0.19
N GLU A 72 -8.04 -11.33 -1.11
CA GLU A 72 -8.17 -12.78 -1.33
C GLU A 72 -6.85 -13.42 -1.79
N LYS A 73 -6.02 -12.71 -2.57
CA LYS A 73 -4.69 -13.21 -2.94
C LYS A 73 -3.73 -13.20 -1.75
N LEU A 74 -3.82 -12.22 -0.86
CA LEU A 74 -2.97 -12.11 0.33
C LEU A 74 -3.31 -13.18 1.38
N LYS A 75 -4.55 -13.69 1.43
CA LYS A 75 -4.92 -14.80 2.32
C LYS A 75 -4.08 -16.06 2.10
N LYS A 76 -3.49 -16.24 0.90
CA LYS A 76 -2.54 -17.33 0.62
C LYS A 76 -1.29 -17.28 1.49
N PHE A 77 -0.96 -16.15 2.13
CA PHE A 77 0.11 -16.12 3.11
C PHE A 77 -0.20 -16.96 4.35
N ILE A 78 -1.48 -17.05 4.73
CA ILE A 78 -1.91 -17.90 5.85
C ILE A 78 -1.70 -19.37 5.51
N GLU A 79 -1.94 -19.78 4.26
CA GLU A 79 -1.72 -21.17 3.80
C GLU A 79 -0.25 -21.61 3.93
N ASN A 80 0.68 -20.66 3.81
CA ASN A 80 2.12 -20.93 3.92
C ASN A 80 2.67 -20.70 5.32
N TRP A 81 1.85 -20.21 6.25
CA TRP A 81 2.26 -19.93 7.62
C TRP A 81 2.10 -21.18 8.49
N LYS A 82 3.11 -21.45 9.32
CA LYS A 82 3.05 -22.51 10.34
C LYS A 82 2.69 -21.87 11.66
N ALA A 83 1.59 -22.30 12.26
CA ALA A 83 1.14 -21.76 13.54
C ALA A 83 2.13 -22.13 14.65
N GLU A 84 2.44 -21.14 15.49
CA GLU A 84 3.26 -21.29 16.70
C GLU A 84 2.38 -21.20 17.95
N GLN A 85 2.93 -21.62 19.09
CA GLN A 85 2.27 -21.43 20.39
C GLN A 85 2.42 -19.97 20.84
N CYS A 86 1.46 -19.44 21.59
CA CYS A 86 1.44 -18.06 22.13
C CYS A 86 1.29 -16.95 21.07
N LEU A 87 0.13 -16.92 20.40
CA LEU A 87 -0.23 -15.84 19.47
C LEU A 87 -0.87 -14.67 20.21
N ASP A 88 -0.48 -13.44 19.84
CA ASP A 88 -1.11 -12.21 20.29
C ASP A 88 -1.88 -11.57 19.13
N TYR A 89 -3.11 -11.13 19.41
CA TYR A 89 -4.00 -10.54 18.43
C TYR A 89 -4.34 -9.12 18.89
N ASP A 90 -3.82 -8.14 18.17
CA ASP A 90 -4.10 -6.73 18.41
C ASP A 90 -4.50 -6.03 17.10
N GLU A 91 -5.17 -4.91 17.26
CA GLU A 91 -5.68 -4.09 16.17
C GLU A 91 -4.59 -3.10 15.74
N CYS A 92 -4.35 -2.98 14.44
CA CYS A 92 -3.40 -2.00 13.91
C CYS A 92 -4.10 -0.85 13.18
N MET A 93 -3.47 0.32 13.19
CA MET A 93 -3.99 1.52 12.53
C MET A 93 -3.14 1.90 11.33
N ILE A 94 -3.74 1.88 10.14
CA ILE A 94 -3.12 2.34 8.90
C ILE A 94 -3.52 3.79 8.67
N ALA A 95 -2.57 4.71 8.79
CA ALA A 95 -2.82 6.14 8.62
C ALA A 95 -3.40 6.47 7.24
N TYR A 96 -4.53 7.17 7.21
CA TYR A 96 -5.13 7.65 5.98
C TYR A 96 -5.97 8.91 6.23
N PHE A 97 -5.66 9.99 5.53
CA PHE A 97 -6.29 11.29 5.74
C PHE A 97 -7.32 11.65 4.67
N GLY A 98 -7.44 10.85 3.60
CA GLY A 98 -8.42 11.08 2.53
C GLY A 98 -9.87 10.80 2.94
N ARG A 99 -10.80 11.04 2.01
CA ARG A 99 -12.24 10.77 2.20
C ARG A 99 -12.55 9.32 1.86
N HIS A 100 -12.96 8.53 2.85
CA HIS A 100 -13.44 7.17 2.67
C HIS A 100 -14.37 6.78 3.82
N SER A 101 -15.41 5.99 3.55
CA SER A 101 -16.43 5.62 4.53
C SER A 101 -15.95 4.65 5.60
N CYS A 102 -14.97 3.79 5.29
CA CYS A 102 -14.34 2.87 6.26
C CYS A 102 -13.25 3.52 7.13
N LYS A 103 -12.96 4.82 6.96
CA LYS A 103 -11.98 5.52 7.78
C LYS A 103 -12.55 5.72 9.19
N GLN A 104 -11.79 5.37 10.21
CA GLN A 104 -12.15 5.53 11.60
C GLN A 104 -11.30 6.59 12.29
N PHE A 105 -11.90 7.21 13.33
CA PHE A 105 -11.21 8.09 14.25
C PHE A 105 -11.12 7.42 15.62
N ILE A 106 -9.89 7.31 16.16
CA ILE A 106 -9.66 6.74 17.49
C ILE A 106 -8.95 7.78 18.34
N ARG A 107 -9.62 8.24 19.41
CA ARG A 107 -9.04 9.19 20.36
C ARG A 107 -7.95 8.50 21.19
N GLY A 108 -6.85 9.19 21.44
CA GLY A 108 -5.76 8.70 22.29
C GLY A 108 -4.71 7.82 21.60
N LYS A 109 -4.92 7.41 20.34
CA LYS A 109 -3.88 6.73 19.54
C LYS A 109 -2.96 7.77 18.84
N PRO A 110 -1.67 7.45 18.61
CA PRO A 110 -0.76 8.31 17.85
C PRO A 110 -1.30 8.60 16.43
N ILE A 111 -1.79 7.57 15.75
CA ILE A 111 -2.51 7.68 14.49
C ILE A 111 -4.00 7.75 14.80
N ARG A 112 -4.55 8.96 14.75
CA ARG A 112 -5.96 9.20 15.10
C ARG A 112 -6.93 8.88 13.97
N PHE A 113 -6.51 9.03 12.72
CA PHE A 113 -7.37 8.83 11.55
C PHE A 113 -6.76 7.76 10.63
N GLY A 114 -7.53 6.74 10.30
CA GLY A 114 -7.01 5.67 9.46
C GLY A 114 -7.98 4.51 9.26
N TYR A 115 -7.46 3.43 8.69
CA TYR A 115 -8.15 2.14 8.66
C TYR A 115 -7.67 1.31 9.83
N LYS A 116 -8.62 0.84 10.62
CA LYS A 116 -8.40 -0.15 11.66
C LYS A 116 -8.43 -1.53 11.01
N VAL A 117 -7.43 -2.35 11.29
CA VAL A 117 -7.28 -3.71 10.78
C VAL A 117 -7.18 -4.66 11.96
#